data_AF-A9WHZ5-F1
#
_entry.id   AF-A9WHZ5-F1
#
_cell.length_a   1.000
_cell.length_b   1.000
_cell.length_c   1.000
_cell.angle_alpha   90.00
_cell.angle_beta   90.00
_cell.angle_gamma   90.00
#
_symmetry.space_group_name_H-M   'P 1'
#
loop_
_entity.id
_entity.type
_entity.pdbx_description
1 polymer ?
#
loop_
_entity_poly.entity_id
_entity_poly.type
_entity_poly.pdbx_seq_one_letter_code
_entity_poly.pdbx_strand_id
1 'polypeptide(L)'
;MKHHRKDTMDWREALSRLPAHHQAEVVDLVAAYGAPRYCHVYLDDGRFDPLRKTDRVGEVGMVIRRPDGSLIVARKTYYPPNVFRLLTGGIGPDESISTALAREVAEETSLTVRINRFLNIITYQSNVEIPYYFVSYVFLLDELAGTLQASDPNEQVDEFRTIPPAELVNLAQQLRQLSDTSDPAIRGKWASWGRFRAVMHEECAAWMNNGMIG
;
A
#
# COMPACT_ATOMS: atom_id res chain seq x y z
N MET A 1 -6.29 -24.28 4.60
CA MET A 1 -6.02 -22.84 4.47
C MET A 1 -6.00 -22.22 5.86
N LYS A 2 -4.81 -21.93 6.40
CA LYS A 2 -4.71 -21.14 7.63
C LYS A 2 -4.94 -19.68 7.23
N HIS A 3 -5.93 -19.03 7.84
CA HIS A 3 -6.26 -17.65 7.55
C HIS A 3 -5.19 -16.74 8.15
N HIS A 4 -4.70 -15.75 7.40
CA HIS A 4 -3.96 -14.62 7.99
C HIS A 4 -4.88 -13.96 9.02
N ARG A 5 -4.53 -14.03 10.30
CA ARG A 5 -5.29 -13.34 11.35
C ARG A 5 -5.03 -11.84 11.18
N LYS A 6 -6.12 -11.09 11.11
CA LYS A 6 -6.15 -9.65 10.98
C LYS A 6 -7.01 -9.10 12.10
N ASP A 7 -6.38 -8.34 12.98
CA ASP A 7 -7.06 -7.70 14.11
C ASP A 7 -7.17 -6.21 13.81
N THR A 8 -8.39 -5.66 13.86
CA THR A 8 -8.62 -4.21 13.77
C THR A 8 -8.52 -3.61 15.16
N MET A 9 -7.71 -2.57 15.32
CA MET A 9 -7.34 -1.99 16.62
C MET A 9 -7.40 -0.46 16.58
N ASP A 10 -7.29 0.20 17.75
CA ASP A 10 -7.06 1.66 17.80
C ASP A 10 -5.71 1.97 17.13
N TRP A 11 -5.66 2.99 16.26
CA TRP A 11 -4.43 3.40 15.59
C TRP A 11 -3.29 3.73 16.55
N ARG A 12 -3.59 4.13 17.80
CA ARG A 12 -2.57 4.37 18.83
C ARG A 12 -1.79 3.11 19.18
N GLU A 13 -2.39 1.92 19.06
CA GLU A 13 -1.68 0.65 19.27
C GLU A 13 -0.59 0.42 18.21
N ALA A 14 -0.76 1.01 17.01
CA ALA A 14 0.23 0.93 15.96
C ALA A 14 1.56 1.57 16.37
N LEU A 15 1.55 2.65 17.18
CA LEU A 15 2.75 3.45 17.50
C LEU A 15 3.92 2.60 18.00
N SER A 16 3.65 1.63 18.87
CA SER A 16 4.64 0.68 19.40
C SER A 16 5.30 -0.23 18.35
N ARG A 17 4.70 -0.35 17.17
CA ARG A 17 5.13 -1.17 16.04
C ARG A 17 5.67 -0.33 14.88
N LEU A 18 5.64 1.00 14.99
CA LEU A 18 6.19 1.89 13.96
C LEU A 18 7.67 2.20 14.23
N PRO A 19 8.46 2.50 13.18
CA PRO A 19 9.77 3.10 13.36
C PRO A 19 9.68 4.34 14.25
N ALA A 20 10.61 4.48 15.21
CA ALA A 20 10.55 5.55 16.21
C ALA A 20 10.49 6.95 15.58
N HIS A 21 11.22 7.17 14.48
CA HIS A 21 11.24 8.44 13.75
C HIS A 21 9.91 8.76 13.03
N HIS A 22 9.02 7.79 12.83
CA HIS A 22 7.70 7.99 12.23
C HIS A 22 6.60 8.30 13.25
N GLN A 23 6.79 8.00 14.54
CA GLN A 23 5.71 8.05 15.52
C GLN A 23 5.13 9.45 15.70
N ALA A 24 5.98 10.48 15.78
CA ALA A 24 5.55 11.87 15.90
C ALA A 24 4.78 12.33 14.65
N GLU A 25 5.32 12.03 13.46
CA GLU A 25 4.68 12.40 12.20
C GLU A 25 3.31 11.72 12.02
N VAL A 26 3.13 10.48 12.48
CA VAL A 26 1.81 9.84 12.47
C VAL A 26 0.79 10.62 13.30
N VAL A 27 1.18 11.19 14.44
CA VAL A 27 0.27 12.03 15.24
C VAL A 27 -0.11 13.29 14.47
N ASP A 28 0.85 13.93 13.81
CA ASP A 28 0.60 15.12 12.99
C ASP A 28 -0.30 14.81 11.79
N LEU A 29 -0.07 13.69 11.10
CA LEU A 29 -0.89 13.21 10.00
C LEU A 29 -2.32 12.86 10.45
N VAL A 30 -2.49 12.27 11.63
CA VAL A 30 -3.80 12.03 12.23
C VAL A 30 -4.53 13.34 12.50
N ALA A 31 -3.84 14.35 13.04
CA ALA A 31 -4.42 15.66 13.32
C ALA A 31 -4.83 16.38 12.02
N ALA A 32 -4.02 16.27 10.97
CA ALA A 32 -4.25 16.94 9.69
C ALA A 32 -5.28 16.23 8.79
N TYR A 33 -5.24 14.90 8.74
CA TYR A 33 -5.96 14.09 7.74
C TYR A 33 -6.89 13.03 8.34
N GLY A 34 -7.08 13.08 9.66
CA GLY A 34 -8.00 12.23 10.41
C GLY A 34 -7.41 10.89 10.83
N ALA A 35 -8.04 10.28 11.84
CA ALA A 35 -7.59 8.99 12.37
C ALA A 35 -7.70 7.87 11.32
N PRO A 36 -6.61 7.12 11.06
CA PRO A 36 -6.64 5.97 10.18
C PRO A 36 -7.27 4.79 10.90
N ARG A 37 -7.76 3.81 10.14
CA ARG A 37 -7.97 2.47 10.67
C ARG A 37 -6.62 1.79 10.85
N TYR A 38 -6.51 0.92 11.83
CA TYR A 38 -5.30 0.16 12.06
C TYR A 38 -5.57 -1.32 12.04
N CYS A 39 -4.73 -2.06 11.30
CA CYS A 39 -4.69 -3.51 11.40
C CYS A 39 -3.27 -4.06 11.47
N HIS A 40 -3.15 -5.19 12.16
CA HIS A 40 -1.94 -5.98 12.20
C HIS A 40 -2.18 -7.32 11.49
N VAL A 41 -1.24 -7.69 10.62
CA VAL A 41 -1.34 -8.87 9.76
C VAL A 41 -0.21 -9.83 10.04
N TYR A 42 -0.59 -11.08 10.34
CA TYR A 42 0.32 -12.21 10.42
C TYR A 42 0.42 -12.90 9.07
N LEU A 43 1.59 -12.81 8.43
CA LEU A 43 1.91 -13.49 7.18
C LEU A 43 2.42 -14.90 7.45
N ASP A 44 2.09 -15.83 6.55
CA ASP A 44 2.54 -17.23 6.61
C ASP A 44 4.06 -17.32 6.40
N ASP A 45 4.58 -16.47 5.52
CA ASP A 45 6.00 -16.22 5.30
C ASP A 45 6.21 -14.75 4.90
N GLY A 46 7.45 -14.27 5.01
CA GLY A 46 7.86 -12.94 4.54
C GLY A 46 8.98 -13.01 3.50
N ARG A 47 9.06 -14.10 2.72
CA ARG A 47 10.21 -14.41 1.86
C ARG A 47 10.02 -13.84 0.45
N PHE A 48 9.78 -12.53 0.34
CA PHE A 48 9.62 -11.80 -0.92
C PHE A 48 9.92 -10.31 -0.74
N ASP A 49 10.27 -9.63 -1.81
CA ASP A 49 10.32 -8.16 -1.85
C ASP A 49 8.88 -7.60 -1.91
N PRO A 50 8.54 -6.55 -1.15
CA PRO A 50 9.44 -5.61 -0.49
C PRO A 50 9.90 -5.98 0.94
N LEU A 51 9.34 -7.02 1.58
CA LEU A 51 9.60 -7.31 3.00
C LEU A 51 11.06 -7.65 3.34
N ARG A 52 11.84 -8.10 2.35
CA ARG A 52 13.27 -8.43 2.54
C ARG A 52 14.21 -7.29 2.19
N LYS A 53 13.69 -6.17 1.67
CA LYS A 53 14.54 -5.05 1.30
C LYS A 53 14.97 -4.29 2.55
N THR A 54 16.25 -3.89 2.58
CA THR A 54 16.84 -3.11 3.68
C THR A 54 16.97 -1.63 3.34
N ASP A 55 16.61 -1.25 2.11
CA ASP A 55 16.61 0.13 1.61
C ASP A 55 15.37 0.93 2.05
N ARG A 56 14.47 0.30 2.81
CA ARG A 56 13.20 0.88 3.24
C ARG A 56 12.77 0.30 4.58
N VAL A 57 11.97 1.05 5.32
CA VAL A 57 11.34 0.62 6.59
C VAL A 57 9.84 0.38 6.45
N GLY A 58 9.27 0.72 5.30
CA GLY A 58 7.86 0.57 4.99
C GLY A 58 7.53 1.08 3.60
N GLU A 59 6.25 1.34 3.38
CA GLU A 59 5.74 1.92 2.14
C GLU A 59 4.59 2.90 2.40
N VAL A 60 4.42 3.82 1.46
CA VAL A 60 3.20 4.61 1.31
C VAL A 60 2.27 3.90 0.33
N GLY A 61 0.99 3.80 0.67
CA GLY A 61 -0.08 3.36 -0.23
C GLY A 61 -0.79 4.57 -0.84
N MET A 62 -0.76 4.69 -2.16
CA MET A 62 -1.25 5.86 -2.89
C MET A 62 -2.58 5.52 -3.56
N VAL A 63 -3.68 5.74 -2.84
CA VAL A 63 -5.04 5.54 -3.37
C VAL A 63 -5.45 6.82 -4.07
N ILE A 64 -5.07 6.95 -5.34
CA ILE A 64 -5.33 8.17 -6.12
C ILE A 64 -6.71 8.08 -6.76
N ARG A 65 -7.60 8.99 -6.35
CA ARG A 65 -8.93 9.19 -6.90
C ARG A 65 -8.89 10.27 -7.97
N ARG A 66 -9.34 9.91 -9.17
CA ARG A 66 -9.49 10.80 -10.31
C ARG A 66 -10.73 11.69 -10.16
N PRO A 67 -10.85 12.78 -10.95
CA PRO A 67 -12.01 13.67 -10.88
C PRO A 67 -13.36 12.98 -11.13
N ASP A 68 -13.39 11.88 -11.89
CA ASP A 68 -14.58 11.06 -12.14
C ASP A 68 -14.92 10.06 -11.01
N GLY A 69 -14.13 10.06 -9.92
CA GLY A 69 -14.29 9.17 -8.78
C GLY A 69 -13.65 7.79 -8.94
N SER A 70 -13.09 7.47 -10.11
CA SER A 70 -12.33 6.23 -10.32
C SER A 70 -10.99 6.27 -9.59
N LEU A 71 -10.43 5.09 -9.30
CA LEU A 71 -9.14 4.92 -8.64
C LEU A 71 -8.10 4.45 -9.65
N ILE A 72 -6.87 4.94 -9.53
CA ILE A 72 -5.75 4.50 -10.35
C ILE A 72 -5.15 3.21 -9.77
N VAL A 73 -4.92 2.24 -10.64
CA VAL A 73 -4.13 1.03 -10.35
C VAL A 73 -3.08 0.87 -11.43
N ALA A 74 -1.97 0.20 -11.10
CA ALA A 74 -0.86 -0.01 -12.01
C ALA A 74 -0.45 -1.48 -12.06
N ARG A 75 0.12 -1.87 -13.19
CA ARG A 75 0.82 -3.13 -13.38
C ARG A 75 2.29 -2.81 -13.68
N LYS A 76 3.20 -3.53 -13.03
CA LYS A 76 4.63 -3.43 -13.33
C LYS A 76 5.00 -4.42 -14.45
N THR A 77 6.07 -4.13 -15.21
CA THR A 77 6.49 -4.94 -16.37
C THR A 77 6.81 -6.40 -16.05
N TYR A 78 7.24 -6.67 -14.81
CA TYR A 78 7.57 -8.00 -14.32
C TYR A 78 6.40 -8.72 -13.63
N TYR A 79 5.20 -8.13 -13.60
CA TYR A 79 4.02 -8.80 -13.05
C TYR A 79 3.44 -9.79 -14.06
N PRO A 80 2.75 -10.86 -13.59
CA PRO A 80 1.95 -11.68 -14.48
C PRO A 80 0.92 -10.83 -15.24
N PRO A 81 0.51 -11.25 -16.45
CA PRO A 81 -0.51 -10.53 -17.21
C PRO A 81 -1.78 -10.29 -16.39
N ASN A 82 -2.38 -9.11 -16.55
CA ASN A 82 -3.60 -8.68 -15.86
C ASN A 82 -3.52 -8.56 -14.34
N VAL A 83 -2.34 -8.61 -13.73
CA VAL A 83 -2.17 -8.36 -12.29
C VAL A 83 -1.94 -6.87 -12.06
N PHE A 84 -2.99 -6.17 -11.61
CA PHE A 84 -2.93 -4.77 -11.22
C PHE A 84 -3.01 -4.63 -9.72
N ARG A 85 -2.51 -3.51 -9.21
CA ARG A 85 -2.64 -3.14 -7.80
C ARG A 85 -2.68 -1.62 -7.61
N LEU A 86 -3.18 -1.21 -6.45
CA LEU A 86 -2.95 0.12 -5.91
C LEU A 86 -1.44 0.44 -5.91
N LEU A 87 -1.15 1.71 -6.18
CA LEU A 87 0.20 2.25 -6.24
C LEU A 87 0.82 2.27 -4.84
N THR A 88 2.13 1.99 -4.77
CA THR A 88 2.85 2.03 -3.50
C THR A 88 4.29 2.44 -3.72
N GLY A 89 4.82 3.23 -2.80
CA GLY A 89 6.20 3.68 -2.83
C GLY A 89 6.98 3.33 -1.57
N GLY A 90 8.29 3.11 -1.68
CA GLY A 90 9.12 2.76 -0.51
C GLY A 90 9.41 3.97 0.36
N ILE A 91 9.48 3.78 1.68
CA ILE A 91 9.94 4.82 2.62
C ILE A 91 11.35 4.47 3.05
N GLY A 92 12.32 5.32 2.74
CA GLY A 92 13.73 5.13 3.11
C GLY A 92 13.94 5.07 4.64
N PRO A 93 15.10 4.58 5.13
CA PRO A 93 15.31 4.32 6.57
C PRO A 93 15.22 5.54 7.50
N ASP A 94 15.51 6.73 6.98
CA ASP A 94 15.45 8.01 7.71
C ASP A 94 14.52 9.03 7.02
N GLU A 95 13.71 8.56 6.07
CA GLU A 95 12.81 9.41 5.28
C GLU A 95 11.48 9.62 6.04
N SER A 96 10.92 10.82 6.00
CA SER A 96 9.59 11.07 6.55
C SER A 96 8.49 10.45 5.67
N ILE A 97 7.36 10.09 6.27
CA ILE A 97 6.20 9.52 5.56
C ILE A 97 5.71 10.48 4.47
N SER A 98 5.61 11.77 4.79
CA SER A 98 5.12 12.81 3.88
C SER A 98 6.10 13.09 2.76
N THR A 99 7.41 13.06 3.03
CA THR A 99 8.46 13.18 2.00
C THR A 99 8.38 12.01 1.03
N ALA A 100 8.30 10.77 1.53
CA ALA A 100 8.16 9.58 0.70
C ALA A 100 6.87 9.63 -0.14
N LEU A 101 5.74 10.01 0.45
CA LEU A 101 4.47 10.16 -0.26
C LEU A 101 4.57 11.15 -1.42
N ALA A 102 5.12 12.33 -1.18
CA ALA A 102 5.26 13.36 -2.21
C ALA A 102 6.19 12.92 -3.34
N ARG A 103 7.34 12.31 -3.00
CA ARG A 103 8.31 11.78 -3.96
C ARG A 103 7.69 10.69 -4.82
N GLU A 104 7.06 9.70 -4.20
CA GLU A 104 6.51 8.51 -4.87
C GLU A 104 5.31 8.85 -5.77
N VAL A 105 4.47 9.81 -5.37
CA VAL A 105 3.41 10.32 -6.25
C VAL A 105 4.01 10.95 -7.50
N ALA A 106 5.05 11.78 -7.34
CA ALA A 106 5.70 12.42 -8.48
C ALA A 106 6.37 11.38 -9.39
N GLU A 107 7.16 10.47 -8.83
CA GLU A 107 7.91 9.43 -9.55
C GLU A 107 6.99 8.46 -10.31
N GLU A 108 5.94 7.94 -9.64
CA GLU A 108 5.08 6.92 -10.23
C GLU A 108 3.99 7.51 -11.13
N THR A 109 3.58 8.78 -10.99
CA THR A 109 2.36 9.27 -11.67
C THR A 109 2.47 10.61 -12.38
N SER A 110 3.47 11.44 -12.09
CA SER A 110 3.55 12.82 -12.56
C SER A 110 2.33 13.69 -12.22
N LEU A 111 1.47 13.25 -11.30
CA LEU A 111 0.26 13.97 -10.90
C LEU A 111 0.54 14.94 -9.77
N THR A 112 -0.17 16.07 -9.79
CA THR A 112 -0.36 16.90 -8.60
C THR A 112 -1.58 16.39 -7.87
N VAL A 113 -1.41 16.07 -6.58
CA VAL A 113 -2.48 15.56 -5.73
C VAL A 113 -2.59 16.36 -4.44
N ARG A 114 -3.73 16.26 -3.75
CA ARG A 114 -3.84 16.60 -2.33
C ARG A 114 -4.14 15.36 -1.50
N ILE A 115 -3.63 15.34 -0.27
CA ILE A 115 -4.06 14.34 0.71
C ILE A 115 -5.50 14.69 1.12
N ASN A 116 -6.41 13.76 0.89
CA ASN A 116 -7.79 13.85 1.34
C ASN A 116 -7.96 13.22 2.71
N ARG A 117 -7.38 12.03 2.91
CA ARG A 117 -7.53 11.25 4.14
C ARG A 117 -6.31 10.38 4.42
N PHE A 118 -5.93 10.27 5.69
CA PHE A 118 -5.06 9.19 6.15
C PHE A 118 -5.93 7.96 6.45
N LEU A 119 -5.90 6.97 5.56
CA LEU A 119 -6.88 5.88 5.53
C LEU A 119 -6.54 4.76 6.50
N ASN A 120 -5.33 4.22 6.39
CA ASN A 120 -4.93 3.03 7.12
C ASN A 120 -3.46 3.07 7.54
N ILE A 121 -3.20 2.46 8.69
CA ILE A 121 -1.89 1.93 9.05
C ILE A 121 -2.01 0.41 9.00
N ILE A 122 -1.12 -0.24 8.26
CA ILE A 122 -1.08 -1.71 8.18
C ILE A 122 0.32 -2.15 8.59
N THR A 123 0.40 -2.94 9.66
CA THR A 123 1.67 -3.50 10.13
C THR A 123 1.71 -4.99 9.82
N TYR A 124 2.86 -5.47 9.34
CA TYR A 124 3.03 -6.87 8.96
C TYR A 124 4.08 -7.53 9.83
N GLN A 125 3.77 -8.75 10.26
CA GLN A 125 4.71 -9.64 10.93
C GLN A 125 4.73 -10.98 10.19
N SER A 126 5.90 -11.63 10.13
CA SER A 126 6.01 -13.01 9.69
C SER A 126 6.83 -13.81 10.70
N ASN A 127 6.65 -15.13 10.71
CA ASN A 127 7.44 -16.04 11.56
C ASN A 127 8.87 -16.25 11.03
N VAL A 128 9.19 -15.72 9.85
CA VAL A 128 10.56 -15.60 9.37
C VAL A 128 11.09 -14.26 9.86
N GLU A 129 12.27 -14.24 10.43
CA GLU A 129 12.88 -13.08 11.08
C GLU A 129 12.99 -11.89 10.09
N ILE A 130 11.99 -11.01 10.10
CA ILE A 130 12.08 -9.66 9.54
C ILE A 130 12.54 -8.78 10.71
N PRO A 131 13.63 -8.02 10.58
CA PRO A 131 14.22 -7.31 11.72
C PRO A 131 13.33 -6.20 12.30
N TYR A 132 12.24 -5.86 11.61
CA TYR A 132 11.27 -4.84 12.01
C TYR A 132 9.88 -5.19 11.46
N TYR A 133 8.84 -4.54 12.01
CA TYR A 133 7.51 -4.57 11.42
C TYR A 133 7.51 -3.75 10.14
N PHE A 134 7.30 -4.39 8.99
CA PHE A 134 7.06 -3.64 7.77
C PHE A 134 5.72 -2.92 7.89
N VAL A 135 5.65 -1.65 7.47
CA VAL A 135 4.45 -0.83 7.62
C VAL A 135 4.00 -0.27 6.27
N SER A 136 2.71 -0.33 5.98
CA SER A 136 2.08 0.46 4.90
C SER A 136 1.27 1.60 5.51
N TYR A 137 1.60 2.85 5.17
CA TYR A 137 0.80 4.04 5.48
C TYR A 137 -0.04 4.42 4.27
N VAL A 138 -1.35 4.28 4.35
CA VAL A 138 -2.24 4.37 3.19
C VAL A 138 -3.00 5.69 3.18
N PHE A 139 -2.95 6.41 2.07
CA PHE A 139 -3.57 7.72 1.90
C PHE A 139 -4.58 7.70 0.75
N LEU A 140 -5.73 8.35 0.97
CA LEU A 140 -6.63 8.77 -0.11
C LEU A 140 -6.11 10.09 -0.64
N LEU A 141 -5.84 10.13 -1.94
CA LEU A 141 -5.31 11.29 -2.64
C LEU A 141 -6.31 11.70 -3.70
N ASP A 142 -6.60 12.99 -3.81
CA ASP A 142 -7.41 13.51 -4.92
C ASP A 142 -6.48 14.11 -5.98
N GLU A 143 -6.62 13.66 -7.22
CA GLU A 143 -5.96 14.23 -8.40
C GLU A 143 -6.43 15.68 -8.60
N LEU A 144 -5.47 16.61 -8.71
CA LEU A 144 -5.73 18.03 -8.95
C LEU A 144 -5.33 18.45 -10.37
N ALA A 145 -4.19 17.97 -10.85
CA ALA A 145 -3.63 18.32 -12.14
C ALA A 145 -2.55 17.31 -12.58
N GLY A 146 -2.04 17.50 -13.79
CA GLY A 146 -0.98 16.68 -14.38
C GLY A 146 -1.51 15.70 -15.43
N THR A 147 -0.59 14.96 -16.02
CA THR A 147 -0.89 13.88 -16.96
C THR A 147 -0.34 12.60 -16.38
N LEU A 148 -1.20 11.59 -16.21
CA LEU A 148 -0.83 10.32 -15.63
C LEU A 148 0.24 9.63 -16.48
N GLN A 149 1.46 9.57 -15.96
CA GLN A 149 2.58 8.82 -16.52
C GLN A 149 3.66 8.62 -15.45
N ALA A 150 4.36 7.48 -15.48
CA ALA A 150 5.55 7.33 -14.65
C ALA A 150 6.64 8.29 -15.16
N SER A 151 7.24 9.08 -14.26
CA SER A 151 8.34 9.98 -14.62
C SER A 151 9.71 9.32 -14.54
N ASP A 152 9.85 8.25 -13.74
CA ASP A 152 11.08 7.46 -13.65
C ASP A 152 10.93 6.10 -14.38
N PRO A 153 11.73 5.82 -15.42
CA PRO A 153 11.76 4.52 -16.08
C PRO A 153 12.08 3.33 -15.15
N ASN A 154 12.78 3.56 -14.03
CA ASN A 154 13.10 2.52 -13.04
C ASN A 154 11.86 2.04 -12.29
N GLU A 155 10.77 2.82 -12.31
CA GLU A 155 9.50 2.42 -11.72
C GLU A 155 8.86 1.25 -12.44
N GLN A 156 9.28 0.94 -13.67
CA GLN A 156 8.84 -0.25 -14.40
C GLN A 156 7.31 -0.37 -14.48
N VAL A 157 6.59 0.75 -14.52
CA VAL A 157 5.15 0.74 -14.75
C VAL A 157 4.91 0.41 -16.22
N ASP A 158 4.20 -0.68 -16.47
CA ASP A 158 3.84 -1.12 -17.81
C ASP A 158 2.51 -0.52 -18.26
N GLU A 159 1.55 -0.47 -17.34
CA GLU A 159 0.18 -0.06 -17.66
C GLU A 159 -0.51 0.54 -16.43
N PHE A 160 -1.18 1.67 -16.63
CA PHE A 160 -2.17 2.19 -15.69
C PHE A 160 -3.57 1.80 -16.12
N ARG A 161 -4.45 1.55 -15.15
CA ARG A 161 -5.90 1.44 -15.35
C ARG A 161 -6.63 2.28 -14.32
N THR A 162 -7.86 2.62 -14.67
CA THR A 162 -8.81 3.20 -13.72
C THR A 162 -9.91 2.20 -13.41
N ILE A 163 -10.25 2.08 -12.14
CA ILE A 163 -11.31 1.18 -11.66
C ILE A 163 -12.25 1.92 -10.71
N PRO A 164 -13.55 1.59 -10.69
CA PRO A 164 -14.43 2.12 -9.65
C PRO A 164 -14.04 1.54 -8.28
N PRO A 165 -14.25 2.28 -7.17
CA PRO A 165 -13.93 1.82 -5.81
C PRO A 165 -14.43 0.41 -5.45
N ALA A 166 -15.60 0.02 -5.94
CA ALA A 166 -16.19 -1.30 -5.69
C ALA A 166 -15.34 -2.48 -6.21
N GLU A 167 -14.51 -2.25 -7.24
CA GLU A 167 -13.66 -3.29 -7.84
C GLU A 167 -12.40 -3.60 -7.01
N LEU A 168 -12.11 -2.84 -5.95
CA LEU A 168 -10.99 -3.13 -5.06
C LEU A 168 -11.08 -4.52 -4.43
N VAL A 169 -12.29 -4.99 -4.13
CA VAL A 169 -12.52 -6.35 -3.59
C VAL A 169 -12.13 -7.41 -4.61
N ASN A 170 -12.45 -7.21 -5.89
CA ASN A 170 -12.13 -8.15 -6.96
C ASN A 170 -10.61 -8.20 -7.23
N LEU A 171 -9.94 -7.05 -7.23
CA LEU A 171 -8.47 -6.97 -7.30
C LEU A 171 -7.80 -7.70 -6.12
N ALA A 172 -8.30 -7.50 -4.90
CA ALA A 172 -7.80 -8.21 -3.73
C ALA A 172 -7.92 -9.73 -3.89
N GLN A 173 -9.07 -10.21 -4.37
CA GLN A 173 -9.31 -11.63 -4.62
C GLN A 173 -8.35 -12.19 -5.68
N GLN A 174 -8.14 -11.47 -6.79
CA GLN A 174 -7.17 -11.85 -7.82
C GLN A 174 -5.74 -11.95 -7.24
N LEU A 175 -5.32 -10.97 -6.45
CA LEU A 175 -4.02 -10.98 -5.78
C LEU A 175 -3.87 -12.18 -4.83
N ARG A 176 -4.90 -12.56 -4.09
CA ARG A 176 -4.86 -13.75 -3.21
C ARG A 176 -4.78 -15.08 -3.97
N GLN A 177 -5.25 -15.10 -5.22
CA GLN A 177 -5.31 -16.29 -6.06
C GLN A 177 -4.08 -16.45 -6.96
N LEU A 178 -3.08 -15.58 -6.84
CA LEU A 178 -1.82 -15.74 -7.57
C LEU A 178 -1.18 -17.11 -7.28
N SER A 179 -0.54 -17.66 -8.31
CA SER A 179 0.04 -19.00 -8.29
C SER A 179 1.14 -19.15 -7.24
N ASP A 180 1.30 -20.34 -6.69
CA ASP A 180 2.41 -20.67 -5.77
C ASP A 180 3.74 -20.92 -6.53
N THR A 181 4.05 -20.04 -7.47
CA THR A 181 5.29 -20.09 -8.27
C THR A 181 6.29 -19.08 -7.75
N SER A 182 7.55 -19.50 -7.65
CA SER A 182 8.66 -18.61 -7.30
C SER A 182 9.10 -17.78 -8.50
N ASP A 183 9.44 -16.52 -8.25
CA ASP A 183 9.86 -15.59 -9.28
C ASP A 183 11.06 -14.75 -8.78
N PRO A 184 12.16 -14.68 -9.55
CA PRO A 184 13.33 -13.87 -9.21
C PRO A 184 13.02 -12.38 -9.06
N ALA A 185 12.05 -11.83 -9.80
CA ALA A 185 11.74 -10.40 -9.81
C ALA A 185 11.21 -9.90 -8.45
N ILE A 186 10.50 -10.75 -7.72
CA ILE A 186 10.03 -10.48 -6.35
C ILE A 186 10.82 -11.27 -5.30
N ARG A 187 11.87 -11.99 -5.70
CA ARG A 187 12.72 -12.83 -4.83
C ARG A 187 11.91 -13.76 -3.91
N GLY A 188 10.81 -14.31 -4.43
CA GLY A 188 9.82 -15.00 -3.61
C GLY A 188 8.68 -15.60 -4.43
N LYS A 189 7.62 -16.03 -3.73
CA LYS A 189 6.44 -16.67 -4.34
C LYS A 189 5.34 -15.67 -4.63
N TRP A 190 4.74 -15.74 -5.82
CA TRP A 190 3.62 -14.87 -6.20
C TRP A 190 2.42 -15.00 -5.26
N ALA A 191 2.11 -16.21 -4.80
CA ALA A 191 1.04 -16.44 -3.82
C ALA A 191 1.28 -15.68 -2.50
N SER A 192 2.50 -15.69 -1.97
CA SER A 192 2.84 -15.00 -0.71
C SER A 192 2.84 -13.48 -0.88
N TRP A 193 3.45 -13.00 -1.97
CA TRP A 193 3.42 -11.58 -2.35
C TRP A 193 2.00 -11.06 -2.57
N GLY A 194 1.17 -11.84 -3.27
CA GLY A 194 -0.22 -11.51 -3.58
C GLY A 194 -1.09 -11.42 -2.32
N ARG A 195 -0.94 -12.36 -1.38
CA ARG A 195 -1.63 -12.28 -0.08
C ARG A 195 -1.24 -11.04 0.72
N PHE A 196 0.01 -10.60 0.66
CA PHE A 196 0.47 -9.33 1.25
C PHE A 196 -0.17 -8.12 0.54
N ARG A 197 -0.08 -8.04 -0.80
CA ARG A 197 -0.63 -6.90 -1.57
C ARG A 197 -2.16 -6.80 -1.50
N ALA A 198 -2.87 -7.90 -1.33
CA ALA A 198 -4.32 -7.91 -1.22
C ALA A 198 -4.84 -7.12 0.00
N VAL A 199 -4.10 -7.11 1.12
CA VAL A 199 -4.55 -6.51 2.39
C VAL A 199 -4.89 -5.03 2.22
N MET A 200 -4.05 -4.27 1.53
CA MET A 200 -4.28 -2.83 1.31
C MET A 200 -5.60 -2.58 0.55
N HIS A 201 -5.89 -3.40 -0.46
CA HIS A 201 -7.10 -3.28 -1.27
C HIS A 201 -8.35 -3.58 -0.43
N GLU A 202 -8.31 -4.63 0.38
CA GLU A 202 -9.40 -4.99 1.29
C GLU A 202 -9.67 -3.88 2.31
N GLU A 203 -8.62 -3.25 2.85
CA GLU A 203 -8.79 -2.18 3.82
C GLU A 203 -9.33 -0.89 3.21
N CYS A 204 -8.88 -0.57 2.00
CA CYS A 204 -9.42 0.56 1.25
C CYS A 204 -10.89 0.30 0.89
N ALA A 205 -11.22 -0.88 0.39
CA ALA A 205 -12.59 -1.26 0.07
C ALA A 205 -13.52 -1.20 1.30
N ALA A 206 -13.07 -1.76 2.43
CA ALA A 206 -13.83 -1.72 3.69
C ALA A 206 -14.04 -0.28 4.18
N TRP A 207 -13.02 0.59 4.06
CA TRP A 207 -13.16 1.99 4.41
C TRP A 207 -14.16 2.70 3.50
N MET A 208 -14.09 2.49 2.17
CA MET A 208 -14.96 3.13 1.19
C MET A 208 -16.43 2.70 1.34
N ASN A 209 -16.67 1.42 1.63
CA ASN A 209 -18.02 0.91 1.88
C ASN A 209 -18.63 1.47 3.17
N ASN A 210 -17.81 1.70 4.21
CA ASN A 210 -18.28 2.29 5.47
C ASN A 210 -18.44 3.82 5.39
N GLY A 211 -17.72 4.48 4.48
CA GLY A 211 -17.79 5.93 4.25
C GLY A 211 -18.98 6.38 3.39
N MET A 212 -19.69 5.46 2.73
CA MET A 212 -20.94 5.76 2.01
C MET A 212 -22.16 5.96 2.95
N ILE A 213 -21.96 5.92 4.27
CA ILE A 213 -22.98 6.16 5.29
C ILE A 213 -22.63 7.38 6.18
N GLY A 214 -21.78 8.30 5.69
CA GLY A 214 -21.37 9.51 6.40
C GLY A 214 -21.67 10.78 5.63
#